data_AF-A0A849ZVJ1-F1
#
_entry.id   AF-A0A849ZVJ1-F1
#
_cell.length_a   1.000
_cell.length_b   1.000
_cell.length_c   1.000
_cell.angle_alpha   90.00
_cell.angle_beta   90.00
_cell.angle_gamma   90.00
#
_symmetry.space_group_name_H-M   'P 1'
#
loop_
_entity.id
_entity.type
_entity.pdbx_description
1 polymer ?
#
loop_
_entity_poly.entity_id
_entity_poly.type
_entity_poly.pdbx_seq_one_letter_code
_entity_poly.pdbx_strand_id
1 'polypeptide(L)' 'MKILVANPGSTSLKFKLYEFPAERIAAQGKIERIGEAASPWQITAGGTATSGEEHVPDYAHGVSLLLAKL' A
#
# COMPACT_ATOMS: atom_id res chain seq x y z
N MET A 1 -11.47 2.51 -15.95
CA MET A 1 -10.87 3.57 -15.11
C MET A 1 -10.22 2.90 -13.91
N LYS A 2 -9.06 3.37 -13.44
CA LYS A 2 -8.41 2.85 -12.22
C LYS A 2 -8.61 3.85 -11.07
N ILE A 3 -9.07 3.38 -9.92
CA ILE A 3 -9.30 4.20 -8.73
C ILE A 3 -8.44 3.64 -7.59
N LEU A 4 -7.48 4.44 -7.11
CA LEU A 4 -6.71 4.12 -5.91
C LEU A 4 -7.44 4.69 -4.69
N VAL A 5 -7.83 3.81 -3.78
CA VAL A 5 -8.43 4.18 -2.50
C VAL A 5 -7.38 3.95 -1.42
N ALA A 6 -7.05 5.02 -0.68
CA ALA A 6 -6.13 4.98 0.45
C ALA A 6 -6.87 5.23 1.76
N ASN A 7 -6.45 4.53 2.81
CA ASN A 7 -6.94 4.68 4.18
C ASN A 7 -5.72 4.86 5.11
N PRO A 8 -5.32 6.10 5.40
CA PRO A 8 -4.31 6.39 6.40
C PRO A 8 -4.91 6.27 7.81
N GLY A 9 -4.37 5.37 8.62
CA GLY A 9 -4.57 5.33 10.08
C GLY A 9 -3.61 6.28 10.80
N SER A 10 -3.47 6.16 12.12
CA SER A 10 -2.51 6.96 12.91
C SER A 10 -1.04 6.58 12.67
N THR A 11 -0.77 5.30 12.39
CA THR A 11 0.58 4.75 12.13
C THR A 11 0.58 3.69 11.02
N SER A 12 -0.45 3.67 10.17
CA SER A 12 -0.57 2.69 9.08
C SER A 12 -1.19 3.29 7.84
N LEU A 13 -0.91 2.69 6.69
CA LEU A 13 -1.53 3.03 5.41
C LEU A 13 -2.05 1.77 4.74
N LYS A 14 -3.36 1.66 4.58
CA LYS A 14 -4.00 0.59 3.80
C LYS A 14 -4.46 1.14 2.46
N PHE A 15 -4.44 0.31 1.41
CA PHE A 15 -4.89 0.76 0.10
C PHE A 15 -5.47 -0.37 -0.75
N LYS A 16 -6.29 0.01 -1.73
CA LYS A 16 -6.79 -0.85 -2.81
C LYS A 16 -6.84 -0.08 -4.11
N LEU A 17 -6.39 -0.70 -5.20
CA LEU A 17 -6.53 -0.21 -6.57
C LEU A 17 -7.66 -0.99 -7.24
N TYR A 18 -8.74 -0.29 -7.58
CA TYR A 18 -9.90 -0.86 -8.25
C TYR A 18 -9.89 -0.55 -9.75
N GLU A 19 -10.33 -1.52 -10.54
CA GLU A 19 -10.74 -1.33 -11.93
C GLU A 19 -12.25 -1.20 -12.00
N PHE A 20 -12.71 0.01 -12.34
CA PHE A 20 -14.12 0.32 -12.57
C PHE A 20 -14.44 0.37 -14.07
N PRO A 21 -15.66 -0.08 -14.48
CA PRO A 21 -16.82 -0.40 -13.62
C PRO A 21 -16.88 -1.86 -13.12
N ALA A 22 -15.90 -2.72 -13.44
CA ALA A 22 -15.93 -4.13 -13.07
C ALA A 22 -15.76 -4.41 -11.56
N GLU A 23 -15.52 -3.38 -10.74
CA GLU A 23 -15.27 -3.44 -9.29
C GLU A 23 -14.15 -4.43 -8.88
N ARG A 24 -13.23 -4.71 -9.82
CA ARG A 24 -12.16 -5.68 -9.63
C ARG A 24 -11.00 -5.06 -8.89
N ILE A 25 -10.47 -5.75 -7.87
CA ILE A 25 -9.24 -5.34 -7.20
C ILE A 25 -8.04 -5.74 -8.07
N ALA A 26 -7.31 -4.75 -8.58
CA ALA A 26 -6.08 -4.95 -9.35
C ALA A 26 -4.85 -5.05 -8.43
N ALA A 27 -4.86 -4.32 -7.31
CA ALA A 27 -3.84 -4.38 -6.28
C ALA A 27 -4.41 -4.00 -4.89
N GLN A 28 -3.78 -4.46 -3.83
CA GLN A 28 -4.08 -4.06 -2.46
C GLN A 28 -2.86 -4.21 -1.57
N GLY A 29 -2.82 -3.48 -0.47
CA GLY A 29 -1.74 -3.64 0.49
C GLY A 29 -1.90 -2.83 1.75
N LYS A 30 -0.89 -2.98 2.60
CA LYS A 30 -0.76 -2.27 3.86
C LYS A 30 0.70 -1.99 4.18
N ILE A 31 0.94 -0.87 4.85
CA ILE A 31 2.18 -0.51 5.53
C ILE A 31 1.81 -0.24 6.98
N GLU A 32 2.52 -0.83 7.93
CA GLU A 32 2.29 -0.68 9.37
C GLU A 32 3.51 -0.03 10.03
N ARG A 33 3.31 0.59 11.20
CA ARG A 33 4.38 1.24 11.98
C ARG A 33 5.15 2.31 11.20
N ILE A 34 4.42 3.15 10.45
CA ILE A 34 5.00 4.34 9.80
C ILE A 34 5.55 5.26 10.90
N GLY A 35 6.79 5.72 10.71
CA GLY A 35 7.54 6.55 11.66
C GLY A 35 8.37 5.76 12.68
N GLU A 36 8.26 4.42 12.72
CA GLU A 36 9.15 3.58 13.51
C GLU A 36 10.37 3.13 12.70
N ALA A 37 11.42 2.64 13.39
CA ALA A 37 12.66 2.18 12.76
C ALA A 37 12.47 1.06 11.73
N ALA A 38 11.39 0.27 11.87
CA ALA A 38 11.06 -0.85 11.01
C ALA A 38 9.54 -0.89 10.75
N SER A 39 9.16 -0.69 9.49
CA SER A 39 7.78 -0.65 9.03
C SER A 39 7.51 -1.87 8.13
N PRO A 40 6.80 -2.89 8.63
CA PRO A 40 6.44 -4.03 7.82
C PRO A 40 5.38 -3.64 6.79
N TRP A 41 5.51 -4.17 5.58
CA TRP A 41 4.57 -3.94 4.49
C TRP A 41 4.24 -5.22 3.75
N GLN A 42 3.04 -5.25 3.16
CA GLN A 42 2.57 -6.33 2.31
C GLN A 42 1.73 -5.75 1.17
N ILE A 43 2.06 -6.14 -0.06
CA ILE A 43 1.40 -5.65 -1.28
C ILE A 43 1.13 -6.84 -2.20
N THR A 44 -0.12 -6.97 -2.62
CA THR A 44 -0.54 -7.89 -3.67
C THR A 44 -0.89 -7.08 -4.91
N ALA A 45 -0.18 -7.28 -6.02
CA ALA A 45 -0.46 -6.65 -7.31
C ALA A 45 -0.44 -7.70 -8.41
N GLY A 46 -1.43 -7.67 -9.32
CA GLY A 46 -1.50 -8.63 -10.43
C GLY A 46 -1.58 -10.11 -10.01
N GLY A 47 -2.01 -10.40 -8.78
CA GLY A 47 -2.06 -11.75 -8.22
C GLY A 47 -0.78 -12.21 -7.51
N THR A 48 0.31 -11.43 -7.57
CA THR A 48 1.55 -11.72 -6.85
C THR A 48 1.59 -10.96 -5.54
N ALA A 49 1.78 -11.69 -4.44
CA ALA A 49 2.00 -11.10 -3.12
C ALA A 49 3.50 -10.90 -2.87
N THR A 50 3.87 -9.71 -2.44
CA THR A 50 5.21 -9.36 -1.96
C THR A 50 5.10 -8.73 -0.58
N SER A 51 6.14 -8.89 0.23
CA SER A 51 6.21 -8.34 1.58
C SER A 51 7.66 -8.03 1.93
N GLY A 52 7.83 -7.11 2.86
CA GLY A 52 9.14 -6.76 3.38
C GLY A 52 9.01 -5.92 4.63
N GLU A 53 10.16 -5.47 5.10
CA GLU A 53 10.29 -4.54 6.22
C GLU A 53 11.37 -3.54 5.86
N GLU A 54 11.05 -2.25 5.99
CA GLU A 54 11.99 -1.16 5.76
C GLU A 54 11.61 0.05 6.61
N HIS A 55 12.49 1.03 6.71
CA HIS A 55 12.19 2.26 7.44
C HIS A 55 11.28 3.18 6.60
N VAL A 56 10.03 3.37 7.02
CA VAL A 56 9.08 4.28 6.38
C VAL A 56 8.83 5.47 7.31
N PRO A 57 9.58 6.59 7.15
CA PRO A 57 9.58 7.68 8.12
C PRO A 57 8.27 8.49 8.16
N ASP A 58 7.54 8.55 7.04
CA ASP A 58 6.32 9.33 6.91
C ASP A 58 5.39 8.76 5.83
N TYR A 59 4.20 9.35 5.71
CA TYR A 59 3.19 8.92 4.74
C TYR A 59 3.60 9.19 3.28
N ALA A 60 4.41 10.22 3.01
CA ALA A 60 4.86 10.49 1.65
C ALA A 60 5.82 9.38 1.16
N HIS A 61 6.70 8.92 2.05
CA HIS A 61 7.53 7.74 1.83
C HIS A 61 6.66 6.49 1.67
N GLY A 62 5.67 6.28 2.53
CA GLY A 62 4.75 5.15 2.43
C GLY A 62 3.97 5.10 1.10
N VAL A 63 3.49 6.25 0.63
CA VAL A 63 2.84 6.36 -0.70
C VAL A 63 3.84 6.10 -1.82
N SER A 64 5.07 6.58 -1.71
CA SER A 64 6.11 6.33 -2.72
C SER A 64 6.46 4.84 -2.82
N LEU A 65 6.63 4.16 -1.68
CA LEU A 65 6.84 2.71 -1.60
C LEU A 65 5.68 1.95 -2.23
N LEU A 66 4.44 2.33 -1.89
CA LEU A 66 3.23 1.77 -2.48
C LEU A 66 3.26 1.88 -4.01
N LEU A 67 3.47 3.09 -4.55
CA LEU A 67 3.42 3.33 -6.00
C LEU A 67 4.51 2.57 -6.76
N ALA A 68 5.69 2.38 -6.15
CA ALA A 68 6.78 1.61 -6.74
C ALA A 68 6.51 0.10 -6.82
N LYS A 69 5.49 -0.40 -6.10
CA LYS A 69 5.13 -1.83 -6.01
C LYS A 69 3.79 -2.16 -6.68
N LEU A 70 3.12 -1.18 -7.29
CA LEU A 70 1.87 -1.34 -8.04
C LEU A 70 2.07 -1.87 -9.46
#